data_AF-A0A2W4BQX5-F1
#
_entry.id   AF-A0A2W4BQX5-F1
#
_cell.length_a   1.000
_cell.length_b   1.000
_cell.length_c   1.000
_cell.angle_alpha   90.00
_cell.angle_beta   90.00
_cell.angle_gamma   90.00
#
_symmetry.space_group_name_H-M   'P 1'
#
loop_
_entity.id
_entity.type
_entity.pdbx_description
1 polymer ?
#
loop_
_entity_poly.entity_id
_entity_poly.type
_entity_poly.pdbx_seq_one_letter_code
_entity_poly.pdbx_strand_id
1 'polypeptide(L)'
;MKKPVFWNSIAIYLLLYNNILLIISLIIALKTVVEGNGTFGSDVWYQIFVYLIYIIEIAGLMTGGKKGYIISILFIPFIFLMYIYPPMMVSMFPKMLMLAFRVIEFASMIYLVISPESRAYITKKNE
;
A
#
# COMPACT_ATOMS: atom_id res chain seq x y z
N MET A 1 -13.31 18.20 -11.75
CA MET A 1 -14.06 17.63 -10.61
C MET A 1 -13.23 17.76 -9.36
N LYS A 2 -13.82 18.12 -8.22
CA LYS A 2 -13.12 18.07 -6.93
C LYS A 2 -12.78 16.62 -6.61
N LYS A 3 -11.56 16.39 -6.12
CA LYS A 3 -11.09 15.07 -5.70
C LYS A 3 -11.96 14.57 -4.54
N PRO A 4 -12.41 13.29 -4.54
CA PRO A 4 -13.18 12.76 -3.43
C PRO A 4 -12.34 12.74 -2.16
N VAL A 5 -12.92 13.16 -1.03
CA VAL A 5 -12.24 13.18 0.28
C VAL A 5 -11.72 11.79 0.65
N PHE A 6 -12.48 10.76 0.26
CA PHE A 6 -12.13 9.36 0.48
C PHE A 6 -10.76 8.96 -0.11
N TRP A 7 -10.38 9.50 -1.27
CA TRP A 7 -9.08 9.20 -1.88
C TRP A 7 -7.91 9.75 -1.06
N ASN A 8 -8.10 10.92 -0.43
CA ASN A 8 -7.11 11.46 0.50
C ASN A 8 -7.04 10.62 1.78
N SER A 9 -8.18 10.14 2.28
CA SER A 9 -8.24 9.29 3.46
C SER A 9 -7.50 7.95 3.23
N ILE A 10 -7.70 7.30 2.08
CA ILE A 10 -6.93 6.09 1.72
C ILE A 10 -5.44 6.43 1.61
N ALA A 11 -5.08 7.50 0.89
CA ALA A 11 -3.68 7.86 0.70
C ALA A 11 -2.97 8.10 2.04
N ILE A 12 -3.61 8.79 2.99
CA ILE A 12 -3.06 9.04 4.33
C ILE A 12 -2.96 7.73 5.12
N TYR A 13 -3.97 6.88 5.05
CA TYR A 13 -3.94 5.56 5.70
C TYR A 13 -2.79 4.70 5.17
N LEU A 14 -2.64 4.59 3.85
CA LEU A 14 -1.56 3.84 3.22
C LEU A 14 -0.20 4.46 3.52
N LEU A 15 -0.10 5.79 3.60
CA LEU A 15 1.13 6.47 3.99
C LEU A 15 1.52 6.13 5.42
N LEU A 16 0.58 6.16 6.37
CA LEU A 16 0.84 5.76 7.76
C LEU A 16 1.27 4.29 7.83
N TYR A 17 0.56 3.41 7.13
CA TYR A 17 0.91 1.99 7.04
C TYR A 17 2.31 1.77 6.45
N ASN A 18 2.65 2.48 5.38
CA ASN A 18 3.94 2.38 4.70
C ASN A 18 5.10 2.92 5.56
N ASN A 19 4.85 3.94 6.39
CA ASN A 19 5.86 4.43 7.33
C ASN A 19 6.11 3.43 8.48
N ILE A 20 5.07 2.76 8.97
CA ILE A 20 5.21 1.68 9.96
C ILE A 20 6.03 0.53 9.36
N LEU A 21 5.75 0.14 8.10
CA LEU A 21 6.53 -0.84 7.35
C LEU A 21 8.02 -0.47 7.29
N LEU A 22 8.34 0.79 6.98
CA LEU A 22 9.72 1.25 6.88
C LEU A 22 10.46 1.22 8.22
N ILE A 23 9.85 1.71 9.29
CA ILE A 23 10.46 1.70 10.64
C ILE A 23 10.83 0.28 11.06
N ILE A 24 9.94 -0.69 10.82
CA ILE A 24 10.18 -2.09 11.18
C ILE A 24 11.30 -2.69 10.32
N SER A 25 11.34 -2.36 9.02
CA SER A 25 12.44 -2.76 8.13
C SER A 25 13.79 -2.32 8.68
N LEU A 26 13.87 -1.06 9.14
CA LEU A 26 15.09 -0.47 9.68
C LEU A 26 15.52 -1.16 10.98
N ILE A 27 14.58 -1.53 11.84
CA ILE A 27 14.88 -2.28 13.08
C ILE A 27 15.47 -3.66 12.75
N ILE A 28 14.90 -4.39 11.79
CA ILE A 28 15.40 -5.71 11.36
C ILE A 28 16.78 -5.58 10.71
N ALA A 29 16.95 -4.60 9.82
CA ALA A 29 18.23 -4.33 9.18
C ALA A 29 19.32 -4.01 10.23
N LEU A 30 19.01 -3.15 11.21
CA LEU A 30 19.92 -2.82 12.30
C LEU A 30 20.27 -4.05 13.15
N LYS A 31 19.28 -4.88 13.49
CA LYS A 31 19.51 -6.14 14.21
C LYS A 31 20.46 -7.06 13.43
N THR A 32 20.23 -7.22 12.13
CA THR A 32 21.07 -8.06 11.24
C THR A 32 22.52 -7.57 11.22
N VAL A 33 22.73 -6.25 11.18
CA VAL A 33 24.06 -5.62 11.23
C VAL A 33 24.72 -5.83 12.60
N VAL A 34 23.97 -5.65 13.70
CA VAL A 34 24.48 -5.86 15.07
C VAL A 34 24.85 -7.32 15.34
N GLU A 35 24.12 -8.27 14.75
CA GLU A 35 24.40 -9.71 14.84
C GLU A 35 25.61 -10.16 13.99
N GLY A 36 26.24 -9.24 13.25
CA GLY A 36 27.44 -9.52 12.44
C GLY A 36 27.15 -10.22 11.11
N ASN A 37 25.89 -10.30 10.69
CA ASN A 37 25.51 -10.82 9.38
C ASN A 37 25.81 -9.74 8.33
N GLY A 38 26.90 -9.93 7.56
CA GLY A 38 27.42 -8.94 6.60
C GLY A 38 26.59 -8.70 5.33
N THR A 39 25.42 -9.34 5.20
CA THR A 39 24.55 -9.21 4.03
C THR A 39 23.09 -9.09 4.44
N PHE A 40 22.37 -8.16 3.83
CA PHE A 40 20.92 -8.08 3.96
C PHE A 40 20.27 -9.27 3.27
N GLY A 41 19.43 -10.02 4.00
CA GLY A 41 18.65 -11.12 3.43
C GLY A 41 17.68 -10.65 2.35
N SER A 42 17.16 -11.60 1.56
CA SER A 42 16.12 -11.37 0.53
C SER A 42 14.91 -10.62 1.07
N ASP A 43 14.67 -10.72 2.37
CA ASP A 43 13.48 -10.20 3.02
C ASP A 43 13.54 -8.69 3.22
N VAL A 44 14.75 -8.14 3.46
CA VAL A 44 14.98 -6.70 3.50
C VAL A 44 14.75 -6.09 2.12
N TRP A 45 15.26 -6.74 1.06
CA TRP A 45 15.04 -6.31 -0.32
C TRP A 45 13.57 -6.39 -0.74
N TYR A 46 12.87 -7.45 -0.33
CA TYR A 46 11.43 -7.57 -0.52
C TYR A 46 10.68 -6.41 0.16
N GLN A 47 11.09 -6.05 1.38
CA GLN A 47 10.45 -4.97 2.13
C GLN A 47 10.70 -3.59 1.50
N ILE A 48 11.90 -3.33 0.99
CA ILE A 48 12.22 -2.12 0.22
C ILE A 48 11.37 -2.06 -1.06
N PHE A 49 11.22 -3.17 -1.77
CA PHE A 49 10.40 -3.24 -2.97
C PHE A 49 8.92 -2.94 -2.68
N VAL A 50 8.36 -3.56 -1.63
CA VAL A 50 6.98 -3.29 -1.17
C VAL A 50 6.80 -1.81 -0.80
N TYR A 51 7.76 -1.23 -0.10
CA TYR A 51 7.74 0.19 0.29
C TYR A 51 7.68 1.13 -0.92
N LEU A 52 8.52 0.89 -1.93
CA LEU A 52 8.55 1.69 -3.15
C LEU A 52 7.24 1.62 -3.93
N ILE A 53 6.63 0.44 -3.97
CA ILE A 53 5.35 0.23 -4.62
C ILE A 53 4.28 1.06 -3.92
N TYR A 54 4.15 0.99 -2.60
CA TYR A 54 3.18 1.81 -1.86
C TYR A 54 3.35 3.31 -2.08
N ILE A 55 4.59 3.83 -2.21
CA ILE A 55 4.80 5.25 -2.54
C ILE A 55 4.14 5.62 -3.87
N ILE A 56 4.28 4.78 -4.89
CA ILE A 56 3.70 5.03 -6.21
C ILE A 56 2.17 5.02 -6.13
N GLU A 57 1.59 4.10 -5.37
CA GLU A 57 0.14 4.06 -5.14
C GLU A 57 -0.37 5.31 -4.43
N ILE A 58 0.30 5.70 -3.35
CA ILE A 58 -0.01 6.92 -2.59
C ILE A 58 0.09 8.13 -3.52
N ALA A 59 1.14 8.24 -4.34
CA ALA A 59 1.29 9.32 -5.31
C ALA A 59 0.16 9.34 -6.34
N GLY A 60 -0.26 8.17 -6.84
CA GLY A 60 -1.42 8.02 -7.73
C GLY A 60 -2.72 8.49 -7.07
N LEU A 61 -2.97 8.03 -5.85
CA LEU A 61 -4.13 8.42 -5.04
C LEU A 61 -4.11 9.91 -4.72
N MET A 62 -2.94 10.48 -4.39
CA MET A 62 -2.74 11.89 -4.09
C MET A 62 -2.97 12.78 -5.31
N THR A 63 -2.49 12.36 -6.48
CA THR A 63 -2.69 13.07 -7.76
C THR A 63 -4.16 13.07 -8.17
N GLY A 64 -4.89 11.98 -7.94
CA GLY A 64 -6.29 11.84 -8.32
C GLY A 64 -6.52 11.87 -9.84
N GLY A 65 -7.78 12.04 -10.25
CA GLY A 65 -8.13 12.08 -11.68
C GLY A 65 -8.07 10.72 -12.37
N LYS A 66 -8.20 10.72 -13.70
CA LYS A 66 -8.17 9.50 -14.53
C LYS A 66 -6.85 8.74 -14.39
N LYS A 67 -5.72 9.46 -14.31
CA LYS A 67 -4.38 8.87 -14.16
C LYS A 67 -4.21 8.20 -12.80
N GLY A 68 -4.60 8.88 -11.72
CA GLY A 68 -4.60 8.30 -10.37
C GLY A 68 -5.49 7.06 -10.28
N TYR A 69 -6.68 7.10 -10.90
CA TYR A 69 -7.59 5.96 -10.94
C TYR A 69 -6.99 4.72 -11.60
N ILE A 70 -6.37 4.89 -12.77
CA ILE A 70 -5.72 3.79 -13.50
C ILE A 70 -4.57 3.20 -12.67
N ILE A 71 -3.76 4.06 -12.05
CA ILE A 71 -2.66 3.62 -11.18
C ILE A 71 -3.22 2.81 -10.02
N SER A 72 -4.25 3.28 -9.31
CA SER A 72 -4.86 2.54 -8.20
C SER A 72 -5.44 1.18 -8.62
N ILE A 73 -6.04 1.06 -9.81
CA ILE A 73 -6.54 -0.23 -10.31
C ILE A 73 -5.41 -1.21 -10.59
N LEU A 74 -4.34 -0.75 -11.24
CA LEU A 74 -3.19 -1.59 -11.57
C LEU A 74 -2.49 -2.16 -10.32
N PHE A 75 -2.74 -1.55 -9.17
CA PHE A 75 -2.18 -1.93 -7.88
C PHE A 75 -3.01 -2.96 -7.11
N ILE A 76 -4.26 -3.20 -7.49
CA ILE A 76 -5.13 -4.20 -6.84
C ILE A 76 -4.51 -5.62 -6.86
N PRO A 77 -3.94 -6.12 -7.98
CA PRO A 77 -3.27 -7.42 -8.00
C PRO A 77 -2.07 -7.49 -7.06
N PHE A 78 -1.35 -6.37 -6.86
CA PHE A 78 -0.21 -6.31 -5.96
C PHE A 78 -0.64 -6.43 -4.48
N ILE A 79 -1.74 -5.76 -4.10
CA ILE A 79 -2.33 -5.89 -2.76
C ILE A 79 -2.78 -7.34 -2.50
N PHE A 80 -3.38 -8.00 -3.49
CA PHE A 80 -3.70 -9.43 -3.41
C PHE A 80 -2.46 -10.31 -3.22
N LEU A 81 -1.40 -10.04 -3.97
CA LEU A 81 -0.15 -10.77 -3.88
C LEU A 81 0.47 -10.65 -2.49
N MET A 82 0.38 -9.48 -1.86
CA MET A 82 0.80 -9.26 -0.47
C MET A 82 -0.08 -9.93 0.58
N TYR A 83 -1.32 -10.30 0.24
CA TYR A 83 -2.17 -11.11 1.12
C TYR A 83 -1.67 -12.56 1.21
N ILE A 84 -1.11 -13.07 0.10
CA ILE A 84 -0.56 -14.43 -0.01
C ILE A 84 0.90 -14.47 0.46
N TYR A 85 1.68 -13.44 0.10
CA TYR A 85 3.09 -13.27 0.44
C TYR A 85 3.26 -12.05 1.34
N PRO A 86 2.86 -12.14 2.61
CA PRO A 86 2.96 -10.99 3.49
C PRO A 86 4.41 -10.53 3.68
N PRO A 87 4.66 -9.22 3.75
CA PRO A 87 5.92 -8.69 4.24
C PRO A 87 6.29 -9.34 5.58
N MET A 88 7.59 -9.52 5.81
CA MET A 88 8.17 -10.20 6.99
C MET A 88 7.56 -9.79 8.34
N MET A 89 7.01 -8.57 8.40
CA MET A 89 6.21 -8.02 9.49
C MET A 89 5.09 -8.95 10.02
N VAL A 90 4.54 -9.86 9.20
CA VAL A 90 3.52 -10.83 9.65
C VAL A 90 4.07 -11.87 10.63
N SER A 91 5.39 -12.04 10.69
CA SER A 91 6.04 -12.85 11.72
C SER A 91 6.26 -12.11 13.05
N MET A 92 6.22 -10.77 13.06
CA MET A 92 6.59 -9.92 14.21
C MET A 92 5.42 -9.18 14.85
N PHE A 93 4.28 -9.06 14.17
CA PHE A 93 3.04 -8.49 14.73
C PHE A 93 2.03 -9.59 15.11
N PRO A 94 1.09 -9.32 16.03
CA PRO A 94 -0.05 -10.19 16.25
C PRO A 94 -0.79 -10.39 14.91
N LYS A 95 -0.81 -11.63 14.41
CA LYS A 95 -1.38 -11.98 13.08
C LYS A 95 -2.77 -11.40 12.86
N MET A 96 -3.58 -11.28 13.92
CA MET A 96 -4.93 -10.69 13.88
C MET A 96 -4.95 -9.20 13.58
N LEU A 97 -3.98 -8.43 14.08
CA LEU A 97 -3.91 -6.98 13.89
C LEU A 97 -3.49 -6.66 12.45
N MET A 98 -2.56 -7.44 11.90
CA MET A 98 -2.18 -7.39 10.49
C MET A 98 -3.32 -7.79 9.57
N LEU A 99 -4.08 -8.84 9.91
CA LEU A 99 -5.26 -9.24 9.15
C LEU A 99 -6.30 -8.10 9.10
N ALA A 100 -6.54 -7.40 10.21
CA ALA A 100 -7.47 -6.28 10.26
C ALA A 100 -7.05 -5.13 9.32
N PHE A 101 -5.78 -4.74 9.32
CA PHE A 101 -5.27 -3.74 8.36
C PHE A 101 -5.48 -4.19 6.91
N ARG A 102 -5.22 -5.46 6.60
CA ARG A 102 -5.40 -6.01 5.25
C ARG A 102 -6.85 -6.04 4.80
N VAL A 103 -7.77 -6.37 5.70
CA VAL A 103 -9.22 -6.34 5.40
C VAL A 103 -9.67 -4.90 5.11
N ILE A 104 -9.20 -3.92 5.88
CA ILE A 104 -9.52 -2.51 5.67
C ILE A 104 -8.96 -2.02 4.34
N GLU A 105 -7.70 -2.35 4.02
CA GLU A 105 -7.06 -2.01 2.74
C GLU A 105 -7.83 -2.59 1.56
N PHE A 106 -8.17 -3.88 1.62
CA PHE A 106 -8.93 -4.56 0.58
C PHE A 106 -10.33 -3.97 0.39
N ALA A 107 -11.06 -3.74 1.47
CA ALA A 107 -12.36 -3.09 1.43
C ALA A 107 -12.28 -1.66 0.85
N SER A 108 -11.21 -0.93 1.19
CA SER A 108 -10.96 0.43 0.69
C SER A 108 -10.71 0.44 -0.82
N MET A 109 -9.98 -0.54 -1.34
CA MET A 109 -9.74 -0.69 -2.77
C MET A 109 -10.98 -1.14 -3.54
N ILE A 110 -11.76 -2.06 -2.99
CA ILE A 110 -13.07 -2.42 -3.57
C ILE A 110 -13.94 -1.16 -3.65
N TYR A 111 -14.03 -0.40 -2.56
CA TYR A 111 -14.80 0.84 -2.53
C TYR A 111 -14.28 1.84 -3.56
N LEU A 112 -12.96 1.98 -3.72
CA LEU A 112 -12.37 2.84 -4.74
C LEU A 112 -12.76 2.41 -6.16
N VAL A 113 -12.92 1.11 -6.45
CA VAL A 113 -13.36 0.65 -7.77
C VAL A 113 -14.87 0.87 -7.99
N ILE A 114 -15.69 0.57 -6.99
CA ILE A 114 -17.17 0.58 -7.14
C ILE A 114 -17.78 1.97 -6.94
N SER A 115 -17.10 2.86 -6.21
CA SER A 115 -17.67 4.15 -5.80
C SER A 115 -18.10 4.99 -7.02
N PRO A 116 -19.28 5.65 -6.95
CA PRO A 116 -19.76 6.51 -8.03
C PRO A 116 -18.77 7.62 -8.39
N GLU A 117 -18.09 8.15 -7.37
CA GLU A 117 -17.06 9.18 -7.47
C GLU A 117 -15.86 8.74 -8.32
N SER A 118 -15.48 7.47 -8.19
CA SER A 118 -14.35 6.90 -8.91
C SER A 118 -14.76 6.46 -10.31
N ARG A 119 -15.98 5.94 -10.47
CA ARG A 119 -16.58 5.65 -11.78
C ARG A 119 -16.75 6.92 -12.64
N ALA A 120 -17.02 8.07 -12.03
CA ALA A 120 -17.11 9.34 -12.74
C ALA A 120 -15.82 9.71 -13.52
N TYR A 121 -14.64 9.23 -13.07
CA TYR A 121 -13.37 9.40 -13.79
C TYR A 121 -13.23 8.51 -15.04
N ILE A 122 -14.02 7.43 -15.15
CA ILE A 122 -14.12 6.59 -16.35
C ILE A 122 -15.23 7.11 -17.26
N THR A 123 -16.38 7.48 -16.67
CA THR A 123 -17.60 7.82 -17.39
C THR A 123 -17.56 9.20 -18.04
N LYS A 124 -16.65 10.11 -17.64
CA LYS A 124 -16.40 11.36 -18.40
C LYS A 124 -15.66 11.07 -19.71
N LYS A 125 -16.37 10.39 -20.61
CA LYS A 125 -16.20 10.42 -22.05
C LYS A 125 -17.08 11.59 -22.50
N ASN A 126 -16.46 12.69 -22.94
CA ASN A 126 -17.10 13.84 -23.61
C ASN A 126 -17.72 14.94 -22.73
N GLU A 127 -16.87 15.67 -22.00
CA GLU A 127 -16.99 17.13 -21.91
C GLU A 127 -15.60 17.73 -22.03
#